data_AF-A0A183HI14-F1
#
_entry.id   AF-A0A183HI14-F1
#
_cell.length_a   1.000
_cell.length_b   1.000
_cell.length_c   1.000
_cell.angle_alpha   90.00
_cell.angle_beta   90.00
_cell.angle_gamma   90.00
#
_symmetry.space_group_name_H-M   'P 1'
#
loop_
_entity.id
_entity.type
_entity.pdbx_description
1 polymer ?
#
loop_
_entity_poly.entity_id
_entity_poly.type
_entity_poly.pdbx_seq_one_letter_code
_entity_poly.pdbx_strand_id
1 'polypeptide(L)'
;MAMCFQDSCPVFAKPNNNSRSSGVGSTSASQVQSYTPYPISNAPGIPPYPTTPGSYPSMPHANVGSGTVQPEHLKASVMSAVEHKIRQRLREKLGTMHAELASIRQTHADLRAGQQKLKVIVDDLAQEQKRMEDALIVYQEKKAEITSLLSTSSSEKIVEIDQVIDACTPLHRQLLRCYVYDCAIDDAIYFLGQALSRGRISLTNYLKEVRQLSRRQFIYRATLQKCRIKAKMSV
;
A
#
# COMPACT_ATOMS: atom_id res chain seq x y z
N MET A 1 -18.96 -7.12 24.33
CA MET A 1 -19.20 -7.35 22.89
C MET A 1 -19.44 -8.83 22.71
N ALA A 2 -20.67 -9.24 22.39
CA ALA A 2 -21.04 -10.64 22.22
C ALA A 2 -20.74 -11.08 20.79
N MET A 3 -19.88 -12.09 20.64
CA MET A 3 -19.60 -12.71 19.33
C MET A 3 -20.68 -13.76 19.08
N CYS A 4 -21.62 -13.45 18.19
CA CYS A 4 -22.63 -14.39 17.73
C CYS A 4 -21.98 -15.38 16.74
N PHE A 5 -22.03 -16.67 17.04
CA PHE A 5 -21.69 -17.73 16.08
C PHE A 5 -22.78 -17.78 14.99
N GLN A 6 -22.40 -17.60 13.73
CA GLN A 6 -23.28 -17.79 12.58
C GLN A 6 -23.27 -19.27 12.15
N ASP A 7 -24.43 -19.78 11.73
CA ASP A 7 -24.73 -21.18 11.35
C ASP A 7 -24.15 -21.62 9.98
N SER A 8 -23.05 -21.04 9.53
CA SER A 8 -22.46 -21.39 8.24
C SER A 8 -20.94 -21.28 8.26
N CYS A 9 -20.26 -22.40 7.95
CA CYS A 9 -18.80 -22.49 7.88
C CYS A 9 -18.21 -21.46 6.90
N PRO A 10 -17.09 -20.79 7.24
CA PRO A 10 -16.42 -19.90 6.30
C PRO A 10 -15.80 -20.71 5.16
N VAL A 11 -16.45 -20.68 3.99
CA VAL A 11 -15.94 -21.26 2.76
C VAL A 11 -14.92 -20.29 2.14
N PHE A 12 -13.63 -20.61 2.23
CA PHE A 12 -12.59 -19.97 1.42
C PHE A 12 -12.71 -20.44 -0.03
N ALA A 13 -13.60 -19.83 -0.81
CA ALA A 13 -13.64 -19.99 -2.26
C ALA A 13 -12.85 -18.86 -2.92
N LYS A 14 -11.68 -19.19 -3.49
CA LYS A 14 -10.98 -18.33 -4.46
C LYS A 14 -11.87 -18.17 -5.69
N PRO A 15 -12.04 -16.95 -6.26
CA PRO A 15 -12.69 -16.81 -7.54
C PRO A 15 -11.82 -17.44 -8.64
N ASN A 16 -12.41 -18.42 -9.33
CA ASN A 16 -11.88 -19.09 -10.50
C ASN A 16 -11.93 -18.12 -11.68
N ASN A 17 -10.78 -17.59 -12.12
CA ASN A 17 -10.68 -16.86 -13.38
C ASN A 17 -9.91 -17.70 -14.38
N ASN A 18 -10.65 -18.39 -15.24
CA ASN A 18 -10.13 -19.24 -16.30
C ASN A 18 -10.13 -18.44 -17.61
N SER A 19 -8.98 -17.86 -17.97
CA SER A 19 -8.68 -17.50 -19.35
C SER A 19 -7.22 -17.79 -19.63
N ARG A 20 -6.95 -18.99 -20.15
CA ARG A 20 -5.71 -19.35 -20.83
C ARG A 20 -5.65 -18.62 -22.18
N SER A 21 -4.57 -17.89 -22.42
CA SER A 21 -3.96 -17.83 -23.76
C SER A 21 -2.44 -17.72 -23.62
N SER A 22 -1.79 -18.61 -24.36
CA SER A 22 -0.38 -18.96 -24.42
C SER A 22 0.53 -17.86 -24.99
N GLY A 23 1.80 -17.84 -24.58
CA GLY A 23 2.86 -17.07 -25.25
C GLY A 23 4.23 -17.23 -24.58
N VAL A 24 5.11 -17.98 -25.23
CA VAL A 24 6.50 -18.32 -24.86
C VAL A 24 7.46 -17.15 -25.16
N GLY A 25 8.56 -17.03 -24.40
CA GLY A 25 9.82 -16.47 -24.93
C GLY A 25 10.64 -15.63 -23.96
N SER A 26 11.77 -16.18 -23.53
CA SER A 26 12.89 -15.48 -22.85
C SER A 26 13.80 -14.81 -23.88
N THR A 27 14.33 -13.61 -23.60
CA THR A 27 15.78 -13.23 -23.67
C THR A 27 16.05 -11.71 -23.52
N SER A 28 17.02 -11.41 -22.63
CA SER A 28 18.10 -10.39 -22.63
C SER A 28 17.96 -8.95 -23.18
N ALA A 29 18.58 -8.05 -22.39
CA ALA A 29 19.47 -6.94 -22.76
C ALA A 29 18.91 -5.49 -22.73
N SER A 30 19.46 -4.73 -21.77
CA SER A 30 20.12 -3.42 -21.88
C SER A 30 19.53 -2.30 -22.76
N GLN A 31 19.16 -1.18 -22.13
CA GLN A 31 19.40 0.25 -22.50
C GLN A 31 18.39 1.12 -21.72
N VAL A 32 18.79 1.91 -20.72
CA VAL A 32 19.30 3.30 -20.80
C VAL A 32 18.65 4.12 -21.93
N GLN A 33 17.63 4.92 -21.62
CA GLN A 33 17.55 6.32 -22.07
C GLN A 33 16.45 7.14 -21.39
N SER A 34 16.91 8.22 -20.76
CA SER A 34 16.31 9.53 -20.51
C SER A 34 14.99 9.89 -21.24
N TYR A 35 13.97 10.23 -20.45
CA TYR A 35 12.82 11.03 -20.89
C TYR A 35 12.90 12.43 -20.26
N THR A 36 13.04 13.44 -21.11
CA THR A 36 12.77 14.84 -20.75
C THR A 36 11.42 15.24 -21.37
N PRO A 37 10.56 16.01 -20.67
CA PRO A 37 9.25 16.39 -21.19
C PRO A 37 9.35 17.72 -21.96
N TYR A 38 8.86 17.73 -23.20
CA TYR A 38 8.68 18.95 -23.99
C TYR A 38 7.34 19.62 -23.63
N PRO A 39 7.29 20.95 -23.46
CA PRO A 39 6.03 21.67 -23.36
C PRO A 39 5.44 21.97 -24.75
N ILE A 40 4.13 21.76 -24.84
CA ILE A 40 3.22 22.13 -25.93
C ILE A 40 3.17 23.65 -26.07
N SER A 41 3.56 24.18 -27.23
CA SER A 41 3.34 25.58 -27.60
C SER A 41 2.03 25.71 -28.37
N ASN A 42 1.03 26.30 -27.71
CA ASN A 42 -0.17 26.81 -28.35
C ASN A 42 0.20 27.95 -29.31
N ALA A 43 -0.28 27.85 -30.54
CA ALA A 43 -0.34 28.95 -31.49
C ALA A 43 -1.32 30.04 -31.01
N PRO A 44 -1.00 31.32 -31.24
CA PRO A 44 -2.03 32.30 -31.51
C PRO A 44 -1.76 33.08 -32.80
N GLY A 45 -2.76 33.03 -33.69
CA GLY A 45 -3.38 34.21 -34.29
C GLY A 45 -2.50 35.18 -35.08
N ILE A 46 -2.55 35.02 -36.39
CA ILE A 46 -2.17 36.01 -37.40
C ILE A 46 -3.07 37.26 -37.24
N PRO A 47 -2.55 38.50 -37.14
CA PRO A 47 -3.34 39.69 -37.38
C PRO A 47 -3.23 40.16 -38.84
N PRO A 48 -4.29 40.79 -39.39
CA PRO A 48 -4.44 41.06 -40.81
C PRO A 48 -3.72 42.33 -41.27
N TYR A 49 -3.28 42.32 -42.54
CA TYR A 49 -2.68 43.44 -43.24
C TYR A 49 -3.68 44.59 -43.49
N PRO A 50 -3.26 45.86 -43.37
CA PRO A 50 -3.95 46.98 -44.00
C PRO A 50 -3.35 47.25 -45.39
N THR A 51 -4.20 47.15 -46.41
CA THR A 51 -3.96 47.65 -47.77
C THR A 51 -4.24 49.15 -47.81
N THR A 52 -3.25 49.97 -48.16
CA THR A 52 -3.50 51.25 -48.82
C THR A 52 -2.41 51.58 -49.85
N PRO A 53 -2.76 52.28 -50.94
CA PRO A 53 -1.95 52.41 -52.13
C PRO A 53 -1.13 53.70 -52.13
N GLY A 54 0.01 53.69 -52.82
CA GLY A 54 0.51 54.91 -53.46
C GLY A 54 1.99 55.21 -53.27
N SER A 55 2.61 55.39 -54.43
CA SER A 55 3.75 56.28 -54.68
C SER A 55 5.12 55.84 -54.19
N TYR A 56 5.80 55.16 -55.11
CA TYR A 56 7.25 55.17 -55.26
C TYR A 56 7.81 56.59 -55.16
N PRO A 57 8.74 56.88 -54.22
CA PRO A 57 9.56 58.06 -54.36
C PRO A 57 10.67 57.77 -55.38
N SER A 58 10.68 58.59 -56.42
CA SER A 58 11.74 58.70 -57.40
C SER A 58 13.09 58.93 -56.71
N MET A 59 14.08 58.13 -57.10
CA MET A 59 15.50 58.45 -56.91
C MET A 59 15.80 59.84 -57.48
N PRO A 60 16.45 60.76 -56.74
CA PRO A 60 17.25 61.80 -57.33
C PRO A 60 18.64 61.20 -57.60
N HIS A 61 18.91 60.93 -58.87
CA HIS A 61 20.26 60.78 -59.37
C HIS A 61 20.88 62.18 -59.45
N ALA A 62 21.66 62.54 -58.44
CA ALA A 62 22.57 63.68 -58.37
C ALA A 62 23.30 63.53 -57.02
N ASN A 63 24.60 63.68 -56.87
CA ASN A 63 25.67 63.97 -57.80
C ASN A 63 26.94 63.55 -57.04
N VAL A 64 27.90 62.96 -57.74
CA VAL A 64 29.27 62.85 -57.25
C VAL A 64 29.72 64.25 -56.81
N GLY A 65 30.03 64.41 -55.53
CA GLY A 65 30.31 65.72 -54.96
C GLY A 65 31.09 65.62 -53.67
N SER A 66 32.41 65.45 -53.82
CA SER A 66 33.44 66.16 -53.05
C SER A 66 33.04 66.53 -51.62
N GLY A 67 33.42 65.74 -50.62
CA GLY A 67 34.78 65.87 -50.15
C GLY A 67 34.96 67.14 -49.32
N THR A 68 34.24 67.28 -48.21
CA THR A 68 34.75 67.96 -47.01
C THR A 68 34.00 67.43 -45.80
N VAL A 69 34.55 66.37 -45.21
CA VAL A 69 34.21 66.00 -43.84
C VAL A 69 34.70 67.15 -42.97
N GLN A 70 33.79 68.02 -42.53
CA GLN A 70 34.12 69.05 -41.57
C GLN A 70 34.63 68.38 -40.27
N PRO A 71 35.71 68.87 -39.65
CA PRO A 71 36.36 68.22 -38.51
C PRO A 71 35.41 68.01 -37.32
N GLU A 72 34.37 68.85 -37.17
CA GLU A 72 33.30 68.69 -36.19
C GLU A 72 32.53 67.35 -36.32
N HIS A 73 32.22 66.89 -37.53
CA HIS A 73 31.41 65.68 -37.74
C HIS A 73 32.22 64.40 -37.48
N LEU A 74 33.52 64.40 -37.78
CA LEU A 74 34.45 63.33 -37.38
C LEU A 74 34.55 63.26 -35.86
N LYS A 75 34.70 64.40 -35.18
CA LYS A 75 34.77 64.47 -33.73
C LYS A 75 33.47 63.96 -33.07
N ALA A 76 32.31 64.36 -33.59
CA ALA A 76 31.01 63.88 -33.12
C ALA A 76 30.82 62.37 -33.37
N SER A 77 31.24 61.86 -34.53
CA SER A 77 31.17 60.43 -34.85
C SER A 77 32.07 59.58 -33.94
N VAL A 78 33.30 60.03 -33.67
CA VAL A 78 34.22 59.33 -32.76
C VAL A 78 33.71 59.39 -31.32
N MET A 79 33.19 60.54 -30.88
CA MET A 79 32.62 60.69 -29.54
C MET A 79 31.39 59.78 -29.34
N SER A 80 30.49 59.70 -30.31
CA SER A 80 29.34 58.79 -30.29
C SER A 80 29.77 57.32 -30.38
N ALA A 81 30.78 56.99 -31.17
CA ALA A 81 31.33 55.64 -31.24
C ALA A 81 31.96 55.20 -29.91
N VAL A 82 32.68 56.09 -29.23
CA VAL A 82 33.25 55.84 -27.90
C VAL A 82 32.14 55.69 -26.86
N GLU A 83 31.15 56.58 -26.85
CA GLU A 83 29.98 56.49 -25.97
C GLU A 83 29.24 55.16 -26.17
N HIS A 84 29.00 54.77 -27.43
CA HIS A 84 28.36 53.51 -27.76
C HIS A 84 29.20 52.32 -27.28
N LYS A 85 30.52 52.34 -27.48
CA LYS A 85 31.42 51.25 -27.05
C LYS A 85 31.44 51.12 -25.53
N ILE A 86 31.47 52.23 -24.80
CA ILE A 86 31.39 52.24 -23.33
C ILE A 86 30.03 51.70 -22.87
N ARG A 87 28.92 52.16 -23.46
CA ARG A 87 27.57 51.68 -23.13
C ARG A 87 27.38 50.20 -23.47
N GLN A 88 28.03 49.71 -24.51
CA GLN A 88 28.04 48.29 -24.86
C GLN A 88 28.82 47.48 -23.83
N ARG A 89 30.06 47.87 -23.51
CA ARG A 89 30.90 47.18 -22.52
C ARG A 89 30.26 47.18 -21.13
N LEU A 90 29.59 48.26 -20.75
CA LEU A 90 28.87 48.35 -19.48
C LEU A 90 27.67 47.40 -19.44
N ARG A 91 26.88 47.32 -20.52
CA ARG A 91 25.76 46.37 -20.60
C ARG A 91 26.23 44.92 -20.57
N GLU A 92 27.32 44.60 -21.27
CA GLU A 92 27.93 43.26 -21.22
C GLU A 92 28.35 42.91 -19.79
N LYS A 93 29.13 43.77 -19.11
CA LYS A 93 29.58 43.51 -17.74
C LYS A 93 28.44 43.48 -16.71
N LEU A 94 27.47 44.38 -16.81
CA LEU A 94 26.31 44.39 -15.91
C LEU A 94 25.42 43.17 -16.15
N GLY A 95 25.26 42.75 -17.40
CA GLY A 95 24.52 41.55 -17.77
C GLY A 95 25.16 40.29 -17.22
N THR A 96 26.48 40.13 -17.35
CA THR A 96 27.21 38.97 -16.79
C THR A 96 27.13 38.95 -15.26
N MET A 97 27.38 40.08 -14.60
CA MET A 97 27.27 40.18 -13.14
C MET A 97 25.85 39.89 -12.64
N HIS A 98 24.82 40.36 -13.35
CA HIS A 98 23.44 40.08 -12.96
C HIS A 98 23.10 38.59 -13.11
N ALA A 99 23.55 37.95 -14.18
CA ALA A 99 23.37 36.50 -14.38
C ALA A 99 24.13 35.68 -13.32
N GLU A 100 25.35 36.07 -12.97
CA GLU A 100 26.14 35.42 -11.91
C GLU A 100 25.48 35.57 -10.54
N LEU A 101 25.00 36.78 -10.20
CA LEU A 101 24.28 37.02 -8.95
C LEU A 101 22.96 36.22 -8.89
N ALA A 102 22.24 36.12 -10.01
CA ALA A 102 21.03 35.31 -10.09
C ALA A 102 21.34 33.82 -9.86
N SER A 103 22.42 33.31 -10.47
CA SER A 103 22.89 31.94 -10.26
C SER A 103 23.27 31.67 -8.80
N ILE A 104 24.05 32.56 -8.18
CA ILE A 104 24.45 32.44 -6.77
C ILE A 104 23.23 32.49 -5.83
N ARG A 105 22.25 33.34 -6.12
CA ARG A 105 21.01 33.39 -5.32
C ARG A 105 20.22 32.11 -5.43
N GLN A 106 20.14 31.54 -6.62
CA GLN A 106 19.48 30.26 -6.85
C GLN A 106 20.18 29.13 -6.07
N THR A 107 21.51 29.02 -6.17
CA THR A 107 22.26 27.99 -5.44
C THR A 107 22.17 28.16 -3.93
N HIS A 108 22.16 29.39 -3.43
CA HIS A 108 21.94 29.67 -2.00
C HIS A 108 20.53 29.26 -1.56
N ALA A 109 19.49 29.51 -2.37
CA ALA A 109 18.13 29.06 -2.09
C ALA A 109 18.04 27.53 -2.06
N ASP A 110 18.69 26.85 -3.01
CA ASP A 110 18.72 25.39 -3.07
C ASP A 110 19.47 24.78 -1.87
N LEU A 111 20.59 25.39 -1.46
CA LEU A 111 21.34 24.99 -0.26
C LEU A 111 20.52 25.19 1.03
N ARG A 112 19.83 26.33 1.16
CA ARG A 112 18.89 26.58 2.27
C ARG A 112 17.77 25.55 2.31
N ALA A 113 17.18 25.24 1.16
CA ALA A 113 16.14 24.23 1.05
C ALA A 113 16.68 22.83 1.42
N GLY A 114 17.90 22.50 0.97
CA GLY A 114 18.59 21.26 1.34
C GLY A 114 18.86 21.16 2.84
N GLN A 115 19.33 22.25 3.46
CA GLN A 115 19.55 22.32 4.91
C GLN A 115 18.25 22.08 5.69
N GLN A 116 17.15 22.71 5.26
CA GLN A 116 15.86 22.51 5.91
C GLN A 116 15.36 21.06 5.78
N LYS A 117 15.53 20.44 4.60
CA LYS A 117 15.19 19.02 4.39
C LYS A 117 16.01 18.10 5.30
N LEU A 118 17.32 18.34 5.39
CA LEU A 118 18.19 17.54 6.27
C LEU A 118 17.77 17.68 7.74
N LYS A 119 17.40 18.87 8.18
CA LYS A 119 16.92 19.08 9.54
C LYS A 119 15.66 18.25 9.82
N VAL A 120 14.67 18.28 8.92
CA VAL A 120 13.45 17.46 9.04
C VAL A 120 13.80 15.97 9.11
N ILE A 121 14.68 15.49 8.23
CA ILE A 121 15.08 14.08 8.22
C ILE A 121 15.75 13.68 9.54
N VAL A 122 16.61 14.54 10.10
CA VAL A 122 17.27 14.27 11.40
C VAL A 122 16.25 14.22 12.52
N ASP A 123 15.30 15.15 12.55
CA ASP A 123 14.23 15.18 13.55
C ASP A 123 13.32 13.94 13.43
N ASP A 124 12.97 13.53 12.21
CA ASP A 124 12.18 12.33 11.92
C ASP A 124 12.93 11.05 12.35
N LEU A 125 14.23 10.95 12.04
CA LEU A 125 15.06 9.83 12.47
C LEU A 125 15.18 9.74 14.00
N ALA A 126 15.33 10.88 14.68
CA ALA A 126 15.37 10.91 16.14
C ALA A 126 14.03 10.48 16.75
N GLN A 127 12.91 10.89 16.15
CA GLN A 127 11.59 10.45 16.58
C GLN A 127 11.40 8.95 16.35
N GLU A 128 11.82 8.43 15.20
CA GLU A 128 11.69 7.02 14.86
C GLU A 128 12.57 6.15 15.75
N GLN A 129 13.80 6.58 16.04
CA GLN A 129 14.68 5.91 16.99
C GLN A 129 14.00 5.78 18.36
N LYS A 130 13.42 6.87 18.87
CA LYS A 130 12.71 6.83 20.15
C LYS A 130 11.52 5.86 20.13
N ARG A 131 10.73 5.84 19.05
CA ARG A 131 9.62 4.89 18.90
C ARG A 131 10.10 3.45 18.89
N MET A 132 11.22 3.17 18.22
CA MET A 132 11.81 1.84 18.19
C MET A 132 12.31 1.42 19.57
N GLU A 133 12.95 2.32 20.32
CA GLU A 133 13.38 2.08 21.70
C GLU A 133 12.19 1.78 22.62
N ASP A 134 11.12 2.58 22.56
CA ASP A 134 9.88 2.37 23.32
C ASP A 134 9.25 1.00 22.98
N ALA A 135 9.18 0.65 21.69
CA ALA A 135 8.65 -0.64 21.25
C ALA A 135 9.51 -1.82 21.75
N LEU A 136 10.84 -1.66 21.71
CA LEU A 136 11.78 -2.68 22.17
C LEU A 136 11.57 -2.97 23.66
N ILE A 137 11.39 -1.93 24.48
CA ILE A 137 11.09 -2.08 25.92
C ILE A 137 9.81 -2.90 26.12
N VAL A 138 8.72 -2.57 25.42
CA VAL A 138 7.46 -3.33 25.50
C VAL A 138 7.65 -4.79 25.10
N TYR A 139 8.37 -5.05 24.00
CA TYR A 139 8.62 -6.42 23.57
C TYR A 139 9.50 -7.20 24.54
N GLN A 140 10.47 -6.56 25.19
CA GLN A 140 11.29 -7.19 26.22
C GLN A 140 10.47 -7.54 27.46
N GLU A 141 9.61 -6.63 27.92
CA GLU A 141 8.70 -6.86 29.04
C GLU A 141 7.75 -8.04 28.74
N LYS A 142 7.11 -8.03 27.56
CA LYS A 142 6.22 -9.13 27.14
C LYS A 142 6.96 -10.46 26.95
N LYS A 143 8.18 -10.43 26.44
CA LYS A 143 9.02 -11.63 26.35
C LYS A 143 9.35 -12.17 27.74
N ALA A 144 9.71 -11.30 28.69
CA ALA A 144 9.99 -11.70 30.07
C ALA A 144 8.74 -12.26 30.76
N GLU A 145 7.58 -11.65 30.56
CA GLU A 145 6.28 -12.14 31.04
C GLU A 145 5.98 -13.55 30.52
N ILE A 146 6.07 -13.76 29.20
CA ILE A 146 5.84 -15.08 28.59
C ILE A 146 6.86 -16.11 29.07
N THR A 147 8.13 -15.73 29.18
CA THR A 147 9.20 -16.64 29.63
C THR A 147 9.01 -17.03 31.10
N SER A 148 8.57 -16.09 31.95
CA SER A 148 8.21 -16.36 33.35
C SER A 148 7.02 -17.32 33.41
N LEU A 149 5.93 -17.05 32.68
CA LEU A 149 4.77 -17.95 32.60
C LEU A 149 5.17 -19.34 32.09
N LEU A 150 6.04 -19.42 31.08
CA LEU A 150 6.54 -20.69 30.57
C LEU A 150 7.33 -21.45 31.63
N SER A 151 8.22 -20.78 32.36
CA SER A 151 8.99 -21.39 33.45
C SER A 151 8.11 -21.87 34.61
N THR A 152 7.05 -21.14 34.96
CA THR A 152 6.09 -21.54 35.99
C THR A 152 5.18 -22.68 35.52
N SER A 153 4.87 -22.73 34.22
CA SER A 153 4.01 -23.76 33.63
C SER A 153 4.76 -25.04 33.23
N SER A 154 6.09 -25.00 33.18
CA SER A 154 6.93 -26.12 32.74
C SER A 154 7.37 -27.00 33.90
N SER A 155 6.46 -27.86 34.33
CA SER A 155 6.81 -29.18 34.85
C SER A 155 5.70 -30.21 34.52
N GLU A 156 6.07 -31.14 33.62
CA GLU A 156 5.65 -32.55 33.66
C GLU A 156 4.33 -33.02 33.04
N LYS A 157 3.55 -32.21 32.31
CA LYS A 157 2.34 -32.76 31.66
C LYS A 157 2.30 -32.46 30.17
N ILE A 158 2.19 -33.52 29.36
CA ILE A 158 1.62 -33.43 28.02
C ILE A 158 0.22 -32.83 28.24
N VAL A 159 0.09 -31.54 27.99
CA VAL A 159 -1.18 -30.85 28.19
C VAL A 159 -2.11 -31.33 27.08
N GLU A 160 -3.07 -32.18 27.42
CA GLU A 160 -4.13 -32.56 26.49
C GLU A 160 -4.88 -31.29 26.07
N ILE A 161 -4.96 -31.06 24.76
CA ILE A 161 -5.58 -29.85 24.17
C ILE A 161 -7.02 -29.69 24.68
N ASP A 162 -7.72 -30.80 24.88
CA ASP A 162 -9.09 -30.88 25.40
C ASP A 162 -9.25 -30.39 26.84
N GLN A 163 -8.15 -30.28 27.61
CA GLN A 163 -8.14 -29.72 28.97
C GLN A 163 -7.91 -28.20 28.96
N VAL A 164 -7.30 -27.66 27.90
CA VAL A 164 -6.99 -26.22 27.79
C VAL A 164 -8.24 -25.42 27.44
N ILE A 165 -9.08 -25.97 26.56
CA ILE A 165 -10.28 -25.31 26.07
C ILE A 165 -11.49 -25.97 26.71
N ASP A 166 -12.11 -25.25 27.64
CA ASP A 166 -13.28 -25.71 28.36
C ASP A 166 -14.48 -24.78 28.14
N ALA A 167 -15.68 -25.32 28.34
CA ALA A 167 -16.90 -24.53 28.30
C ALA A 167 -16.94 -23.56 29.49
N CYS A 168 -17.46 -22.35 29.26
CA CYS A 168 -17.49 -21.28 30.26
C CYS A 168 -18.23 -21.65 31.56
N THR A 169 -19.17 -22.60 31.51
CA THR A 169 -19.90 -23.08 32.69
C THR A 169 -20.10 -24.60 32.65
N PRO A 170 -20.25 -25.28 33.80
CA PRO A 170 -20.50 -26.72 33.84
C PRO A 170 -21.77 -27.13 33.10
N LEU A 171 -22.78 -26.26 33.01
CA LEU A 171 -23.99 -26.49 32.22
C LEU A 171 -23.69 -26.55 30.72
N HIS A 172 -22.90 -25.62 30.19
CA HIS A 172 -22.48 -25.63 28.78
C HIS A 172 -21.59 -26.84 28.48
N ARG A 173 -20.75 -27.26 29.43
CA ARG A 173 -19.98 -28.51 29.30
C ARG A 173 -20.90 -29.72 29.16
N GLN A 174 -21.95 -29.80 29.99
CA GLN A 174 -22.94 -30.87 29.91
C GLN A 174 -23.69 -30.84 28.58
N LEU A 175 -24.07 -29.65 28.10
CA LEU A 175 -24.72 -29.46 26.81
C LEU A 175 -23.85 -30.00 25.66
N LEU A 176 -22.57 -29.57 25.61
CA LEU A 176 -21.60 -30.02 24.62
C LEU A 176 -21.42 -31.54 24.66
N ARG A 177 -21.23 -32.12 25.85
CA ARG A 177 -21.09 -33.58 26.01
C ARG A 177 -22.31 -34.33 25.49
N CYS A 178 -23.53 -33.88 25.84
CA CYS A 178 -24.75 -34.54 25.36
C CYS A 178 -24.87 -34.48 23.84
N TYR A 179 -24.50 -33.35 23.22
CA TYR A 179 -24.52 -33.18 21.77
C TYR A 179 -23.50 -34.09 21.07
N VAL A 180 -22.26 -34.12 21.58
CA VAL A 180 -21.20 -35.00 21.04
C VAL A 180 -21.58 -36.47 21.17
N TYR A 181 -22.14 -36.89 22.30
CA TYR A 181 -22.59 -38.27 22.47
C TYR A 181 -23.78 -38.65 21.58
N ASP A 182 -24.69 -37.72 21.27
CA ASP A 182 -25.77 -37.96 20.30
C ASP A 182 -25.20 -38.24 18.91
N CYS A 183 -24.28 -37.37 18.44
CA CYS A 183 -23.60 -37.54 17.15
C CYS A 183 -22.76 -38.83 17.08
N ALA A 184 -22.01 -39.14 18.14
CA ALA A 184 -21.19 -40.35 18.20
C ALA A 184 -22.04 -41.63 18.19
N ILE A 185 -23.26 -41.59 18.71
CA ILE A 185 -24.19 -42.73 18.63
C ILE A 185 -24.73 -42.89 17.20
N ASP A 186 -25.07 -41.80 16.51
CA ASP A 186 -25.50 -41.87 15.11
C ASP A 186 -24.42 -42.52 14.23
N ASP A 187 -23.16 -42.12 14.40
CA ASP A 187 -22.01 -42.74 13.71
C ASP A 187 -21.85 -44.21 14.09
N ALA A 188 -21.97 -44.55 15.37
CA ALA A 188 -21.86 -45.94 15.83
C ALA A 188 -22.94 -46.82 15.20
N ILE A 189 -24.21 -46.38 15.18
CA ILE A 189 -25.33 -47.11 14.57
C ILE A 189 -25.09 -47.29 13.07
N TYR A 190 -24.57 -46.27 12.38
CA TYR A 190 -24.21 -46.36 10.96
C TYR A 190 -23.16 -47.45 10.71
N PHE A 191 -22.06 -47.46 11.46
CA PHE A 191 -21.02 -48.49 11.29
C PHE A 191 -21.47 -49.89 11.72
N LEU A 192 -22.34 -50.01 12.72
CA LEU A 192 -22.98 -51.27 13.09
C LEU A 192 -23.85 -51.82 11.94
N GLY A 193 -24.60 -50.95 11.25
CA GLY A 193 -25.37 -51.32 10.07
C GLY A 193 -24.48 -51.79 8.91
N GLN A 194 -23.36 -51.08 8.69
CA GLN A 194 -22.37 -51.47 7.69
C GLN A 194 -21.70 -52.82 8.01
N ALA A 195 -21.46 -53.10 9.29
CA ALA A 195 -20.86 -54.36 9.74
C ALA A 195 -21.83 -55.55 9.60
N LEU A 196 -23.14 -55.33 9.82
CA LEU A 196 -24.19 -56.31 9.52
C LEU A 196 -24.26 -56.60 8.02
N SER A 197 -24.26 -55.57 7.16
CA SER A 197 -24.28 -55.73 5.70
C SER A 197 -23.08 -56.53 5.18
N ARG A 198 -21.91 -56.40 5.84
CA ARG A 198 -20.69 -57.17 5.52
C ARG A 198 -20.65 -58.56 6.19
N GLY A 199 -21.68 -58.96 6.92
CA GLY A 199 -21.77 -60.25 7.60
C GLY A 199 -20.80 -60.45 8.78
N ARG A 200 -20.21 -59.38 9.33
CA ARG A 200 -19.29 -59.48 10.48
C ARG A 200 -20.01 -59.62 11.82
N ILE A 201 -21.29 -59.27 11.88
CA ILE A 201 -22.12 -59.29 13.08
C ILE A 201 -23.42 -60.03 12.76
N SER A 202 -23.93 -60.83 13.71
CA SER A 202 -25.24 -61.47 13.59
C SER A 202 -26.38 -60.45 13.76
N LEU A 203 -27.52 -60.70 13.11
CA LEU A 203 -28.71 -59.85 13.21
C LEU A 203 -29.18 -59.67 14.65
N THR A 204 -29.13 -60.74 15.44
CA THR A 204 -29.55 -60.71 16.85
C THR A 204 -28.67 -59.81 17.71
N ASN A 205 -27.36 -59.78 17.45
CA ASN A 205 -26.44 -58.90 18.16
C ASN A 205 -26.62 -57.44 17.70
N TYR A 206 -26.78 -57.21 16.39
CA TYR A 206 -27.06 -55.88 15.86
C TYR A 206 -28.31 -55.24 16.50
N LEU A 207 -29.44 -55.96 16.53
CA LEU A 207 -30.70 -55.44 17.09
C LEU A 207 -30.60 -55.14 18.60
N LYS A 208 -29.81 -55.92 19.35
CA LYS A 208 -29.55 -55.66 20.77
C LYS A 208 -28.74 -54.37 20.96
N GLU A 209 -27.63 -54.23 20.23
CA GLU A 209 -26.75 -53.07 20.33
C GLU A 209 -27.43 -51.78 19.87
N VAL A 210 -28.12 -51.80 18.72
CA VAL A 210 -28.86 -50.63 18.22
C VAL A 210 -29.92 -50.21 19.23
N ARG A 211 -30.69 -51.14 19.80
CA ARG A 211 -31.70 -50.81 20.82
C ARG A 211 -31.07 -50.16 22.06
N GLN A 212 -29.91 -50.65 22.50
CA GLN A 212 -29.19 -50.09 23.64
C GLN A 212 -28.64 -48.69 23.34
N LEU A 213 -28.06 -48.49 22.16
CA LEU A 213 -27.54 -47.20 21.71
C LEU A 213 -28.68 -46.18 21.53
N SER A 214 -29.78 -46.53 20.87
CA SER A 214 -30.95 -45.66 20.72
C SER A 214 -31.58 -45.27 22.06
N ARG A 215 -31.60 -46.17 23.05
CA ARG A 215 -32.03 -45.83 24.41
C ARG A 215 -31.13 -44.77 25.05
N ARG A 216 -29.80 -44.89 24.89
CA ARG A 216 -28.84 -43.89 25.38
C ARG A 216 -29.02 -42.57 24.64
N GLN A 217 -29.20 -42.62 23.32
CA GLN A 217 -29.44 -41.47 22.46
C GLN A 217 -30.65 -40.66 22.92
N PHE A 218 -31.77 -41.34 23.20
CA PHE A 218 -32.97 -40.70 23.74
C PHE A 218 -32.68 -39.94 25.04
N ILE A 219 -31.92 -40.54 25.96
CA ILE A 219 -31.53 -39.88 27.23
C ILE A 219 -30.68 -38.64 26.96
N TYR A 220 -29.70 -38.71 26.05
CA TYR A 220 -28.86 -37.57 25.69
C TYR A 220 -29.67 -36.44 25.05
N ARG A 221 -30.57 -36.75 24.10
CA ARG A 221 -31.47 -35.75 23.47
C ARG A 221 -32.42 -35.10 24.47
N ALA A 222 -33.04 -35.89 25.34
CA ALA A 222 -33.92 -35.37 26.39
C ALA A 222 -33.16 -34.49 27.39
N THR A 223 -31.92 -34.87 27.73
CA THR A 223 -31.05 -34.06 28.60
C THR A 223 -30.62 -32.78 27.92
N LEU A 224 -30.27 -32.83 26.62
CA LEU A 224 -29.91 -31.68 25.79
C LEU A 224 -31.04 -30.64 25.78
N GLN A 225 -32.28 -31.06 25.52
CA GLN A 225 -33.46 -30.18 25.55
C GLN A 225 -33.63 -29.50 26.92
N LYS A 226 -33.51 -30.26 28.02
CA LYS A 226 -33.56 -29.71 29.38
C LYS A 226 -32.43 -28.71 29.65
N CYS A 227 -31.22 -28.98 29.17
CA CYS A 227 -30.08 -28.08 29.28
C CYS A 227 -30.29 -26.79 28.48
N ARG A 228 -30.82 -26.85 27.26
CA ARG A 228 -31.12 -25.66 26.43
C ARG A 228 -32.14 -24.73 27.08
N ILE A 229 -33.23 -25.30 27.62
CA ILE A 229 -34.25 -24.54 28.37
C ILE A 229 -33.61 -23.84 29.58
N LYS A 230 -32.78 -24.57 30.35
CA LYS A 230 -32.08 -24.00 31.52
C LYS A 230 -31.05 -22.94 31.15
N ALA A 231 -30.40 -23.08 29.99
CA ALA A 231 -29.42 -22.13 29.47
C ALA A 231 -30.07 -20.90 28.80
N LYS A 232 -31.42 -20.81 28.75
CA LYS A 232 -32.17 -19.77 28.02
C LYS A 232 -31.77 -19.67 26.54
N MET A 233 -31.35 -20.78 25.96
CA MET A 233 -31.08 -20.89 24.53
C MET A 233 -32.38 -21.26 23.80
N SER A 234 -32.54 -20.83 22.54
CA SER A 234 -33.69 -21.26 21.76
C SER A 234 -33.70 -22.78 21.62
N VAL A 235 -34.88 -23.35 21.86
CA VAL A 235 -35.17 -24.78 21.68
C VAL A 235 -35.16 -25.11 20.20
#